data_AF-A0A381XTG1-F1
#
_entry.id   AF-A0A381XTG1-F1
#
_cell.length_a   1.000
_cell.length_b   1.000
_cell.length_c   1.000
_cell.angle_alpha   90.00
_cell.angle_beta   90.00
_cell.angle_gamma   90.00
#
_symmetry.space_group_name_H-M   'P 1'
#
loop_
_entity.id
_entity.type
_entity.pdbx_description
1 polymer ?
#
loop_
_entity_poly.entity_id
_entity_poly.type
_entity_poly.pdbx_seq_one_letter_code
_entity_poly.pdbx_strand_id
1 'polypeptide(L)'
;MRDNGYEPNIIEYLKNPPNVNELNEICKNLNKSAIDITRTNEKEYKQLNIPMNDTDDVLIEKIVRHPKLLERPIVIKGKKGIIGRPPENVLKLL
;
A
#
# COMPACT_ATOMS: atom_id res chain seq x y z
N MET A 1 16.52 8.78 -9.78
CA MET A 1 16.37 8.24 -8.40
C MET A 1 17.68 7.70 -7.79
N ARG A 2 18.88 8.13 -8.24
CA ARG A 2 20.17 7.86 -7.56
C ARG A 2 20.98 9.13 -7.26
N ASP A 3 20.35 10.30 -7.41
CA ASP A 3 21.06 11.59 -7.49
C ASP A 3 20.69 12.57 -6.37
N ASN A 4 19.88 12.16 -5.37
CA ASN A 4 19.36 13.08 -4.36
C ASN A 4 19.68 12.69 -2.90
N GLY A 5 20.59 11.74 -2.64
CA GLY A 5 21.01 11.39 -1.28
C GLY A 5 19.90 10.81 -0.37
N TYR A 6 18.71 10.54 -0.90
CA TYR A 6 17.66 9.80 -0.21
C TYR A 6 17.89 8.31 -0.43
N GLU A 7 18.19 7.58 0.64
CA GLU A 7 18.20 6.11 0.65
C GLU A 7 16.76 5.62 0.86
N PRO A 8 16.04 5.15 -0.19
CA PRO A 8 14.73 4.59 0.00
C PRO A 8 14.85 3.26 0.75
N ASN A 9 14.09 3.10 1.83
CA ASN A 9 13.93 1.79 2.46
C ASN A 9 13.04 0.94 1.55
N ILE A 10 13.67 0.02 0.82
CA ILE A 10 12.97 -0.92 -0.06
C ILE A 10 12.51 -2.09 0.79
N ILE A 11 11.23 -2.05 1.18
CA ILE A 11 10.61 -3.14 1.93
C ILE A 11 9.91 -4.07 0.94
N GLU A 12 10.43 -5.30 0.80
CA GLU A 12 9.75 -6.36 0.07
C GLU A 12 8.55 -6.84 0.89
N TYR A 13 7.38 -6.20 0.74
CA TYR A 13 6.15 -6.53 1.48
C TYR A 13 5.69 -8.01 1.30
N LEU A 14 6.20 -8.74 0.29
CA LEU A 14 5.99 -10.18 0.15
C LEU A 14 6.84 -11.03 1.11
N LYS A 15 8.03 -10.55 1.48
CA LYS A 15 8.93 -11.23 2.44
C LYS A 15 8.76 -10.69 3.86
N ASN A 16 8.56 -9.39 3.98
CA ASN A 16 8.35 -8.66 5.22
C ASN A 16 7.02 -7.90 5.11
N PRO A 17 5.88 -8.59 5.27
CA PRO A 17 4.59 -7.93 5.20
C PRO A 17 4.48 -6.86 6.28
N PRO A 18 3.95 -5.66 5.96
CA PRO A 18 3.68 -4.65 6.96
C PRO A 18 2.65 -5.17 7.96
N ASN A 19 2.78 -4.75 9.22
CA ASN A 19 1.78 -5.04 10.26
C ASN A 19 0.57 -4.09 10.14
N VAL A 20 -0.48 -4.36 10.92
CA VAL A 20 -1.70 -3.52 10.96
C VAL A 20 -1.38 -2.04 11.24
N ASN A 21 -0.45 -1.78 12.17
CA ASN A 21 -0.02 -0.42 12.50
C ASN A 21 0.71 0.26 11.34
N GLU A 22 1.64 -0.45 10.71
CA GLU A 22 2.38 0.05 9.53
C GLU A 22 1.40 0.37 8.40
N LEU A 23 0.46 -0.53 8.09
CA LEU A 23 -0.56 -0.31 7.07
C LEU A 23 -1.46 0.89 7.37
N ASN A 24 -1.83 1.09 8.64
CA ASN A 24 -2.55 2.29 9.06
C ASN A 24 -1.74 3.56 8.84
N GLU A 25 -0.44 3.55 9.17
CA GLU A 25 0.45 4.67 8.88
C GLU A 25 0.60 4.91 7.37
N ILE A 26 0.73 3.85 6.59
CA ILE A 26 0.79 3.91 5.12
C ILE A 26 -0.49 4.57 4.57
N CYS A 27 -1.67 4.13 5.00
CA CYS A 27 -2.96 4.74 4.64
C CYS A 27 -3.03 6.23 5.00
N LYS A 28 -2.61 6.60 6.22
CA LYS A 28 -2.57 8.01 6.66
C LYS A 28 -1.62 8.85 5.80
N ASN A 29 -0.42 8.34 5.54
CA ASN A 29 0.59 8.98 4.70
C ASN A 29 0.11 9.15 3.25
N LEU A 30 -0.66 8.19 2.74
CA LEU A 30 -1.29 8.23 1.42
C LEU A 30 -2.54 9.12 1.38
N ASN A 31 -3.09 9.46 2.55
CA ASN A 31 -4.40 10.11 2.68
C ASN A 31 -5.50 9.31 1.96
N LYS A 32 -5.42 7.99 2.11
CA LYS A 32 -6.25 7.01 1.38
C LYS A 32 -6.76 5.94 2.34
N SER A 33 -7.96 5.43 2.09
CA SER A 33 -8.51 4.29 2.83
C SER A 33 -7.81 2.98 2.45
N ALA A 34 -7.98 1.95 3.28
CA ALA A 34 -7.43 0.62 3.06
C ALA A 34 -7.89 0.03 1.71
N ILE A 35 -9.12 0.34 1.29
CA ILE A 35 -9.68 -0.12 0.01
C ILE A 35 -8.93 0.48 -1.19
N ASP A 36 -8.47 1.72 -1.09
CA ASP A 36 -7.71 2.41 -2.14
C ASP A 36 -6.31 1.82 -2.33
N ILE A 37 -5.73 1.26 -1.26
CA ILE A 37 -4.44 0.55 -1.33
C ILE A 37 -4.62 -0.94 -1.57
N THR A 38 -5.87 -1.41 -1.74
CA THR A 38 -6.19 -2.79 -2.00
C THR A 38 -6.42 -3.01 -3.50
N ARG A 39 -5.71 -3.98 -4.08
CA ARG A 39 -5.95 -4.48 -5.44
C ARG A 39 -7.25 -5.27 -5.49
N THR A 40 -8.35 -4.57 -5.72
CA THR A 40 -9.67 -5.16 -6.01
C THR A 40 -9.68 -6.04 -7.26
N ASN A 41 -8.69 -5.86 -8.16
CA ASN A 41 -8.55 -6.63 -9.39
C ASN A 41 -7.71 -7.92 -9.23
N GLU A 42 -7.23 -8.24 -8.03
CA GLU A 42 -6.57 -9.54 -7.78
C GLU A 42 -7.58 -10.68 -7.63
N LYS A 43 -7.16 -11.88 -8.04
CA LYS A 43 -7.95 -13.11 -7.83
C LYS A 43 -8.17 -13.37 -6.34
N GLU A 44 -7.16 -13.10 -5.51
CA GLU A 44 -7.24 -13.22 -4.04
C GLU A 44 -8.40 -12.39 -3.49
N TYR A 45 -8.56 -11.13 -3.95
CA TYR A 45 -9.64 -10.25 -3.49
C TYR A 45 -11.02 -10.86 -3.80
N LYS A 46 -11.18 -11.40 -5.01
CA LYS A 46 -12.41 -12.08 -5.45
C LYS A 46 -12.63 -13.41 -4.73
N GLN A 47 -11.58 -14.18 -4.44
CA GLN A 47 -11.67 -15.44 -3.70
C GLN A 47 -12.06 -15.21 -2.25
N LEU A 48 -11.47 -14.20 -1.61
CA LEU A 48 -11.77 -13.81 -0.24
C LEU A 48 -13.14 -13.13 -0.08
N ASN A 49 -13.85 -12.88 -1.18
CA ASN A 49 -15.18 -12.23 -1.21
C ASN A 49 -15.20 -10.97 -0.33
N ILE A 50 -14.17 -10.13 -0.45
CA ILE A 50 -14.04 -8.93 0.37
C ILE A 50 -15.12 -7.93 -0.05
N PRO A 51 -16.12 -7.64 0.80
CA PRO A 51 -17.11 -6.63 0.48
C PRO A 51 -16.43 -5.26 0.35
N MET A 52 -16.83 -4.48 -0.65
CA MET A 52 -16.36 -3.09 -0.83
C MET A 52 -16.72 -2.18 0.35
N ASN A 53 -17.63 -2.62 1.23
CA ASN A 53 -18.06 -1.90 2.42
C ASN A 53 -17.40 -2.43 3.71
N ASP A 54 -16.36 -3.27 3.60
CA ASP A 54 -15.55 -3.62 4.77
C ASP A 54 -14.90 -2.35 5.35
N THR A 55 -14.77 -2.33 6.68
CA THR A 55 -14.06 -1.27 7.39
C THR A 55 -12.56 -1.35 7.11
N ASP A 56 -11.86 -0.21 7.19
CA ASP A 56 -10.41 -0.16 7.01
C ASP A 56 -9.65 -1.19 7.85
N ASP A 57 -10.05 -1.40 9.11
CA ASP A 57 -9.45 -2.41 10.01
C ASP A 57 -9.50 -3.83 9.42
N VAL A 58 -10.67 -4.24 8.91
CA VAL A 58 -10.88 -5.57 8.33
C VAL A 58 -10.06 -5.73 7.05
N LEU A 59 -10.03 -4.69 6.20
CA LEU A 59 -9.22 -4.68 5.00
C LEU A 59 -7.74 -4.79 5.34
N ILE A 60 -7.26 -4.03 6.32
CA ILE A 60 -5.87 -4.04 6.77
C ILE A 60 -5.50 -5.44 7.28
N GLU A 61 -6.30 -6.06 8.15
CA GLU A 61 -6.06 -7.44 8.59
C GLU A 61 -5.94 -8.42 7.42
N LYS A 62 -6.81 -8.28 6.41
CA LYS A 62 -6.77 -9.12 5.19
C LYS A 62 -5.51 -8.86 4.39
N ILE A 63 -5.06 -7.61 4.25
CA ILE A 63 -3.81 -7.26 3.56
C ILE A 63 -2.59 -7.80 4.31
N VAL A 64 -2.58 -7.75 5.65
CA VAL A 64 -1.49 -8.33 6.46
C VAL A 64 -1.40 -9.84 6.22
N ARG A 65 -2.56 -10.54 6.21
CA ARG A 65 -2.62 -11.98 5.94
C ARG A 65 -2.29 -12.32 4.48
N HIS A 66 -2.68 -11.45 3.56
CA HIS A 66 -2.50 -11.60 2.12
C HIS A 66 -1.81 -10.35 1.54
N PRO A 67 -0.48 -10.20 1.71
CA PRO A 67 0.26 -9.03 1.25
C PRO A 67 0.11 -8.79 -0.26
N LYS A 68 -0.21 -9.84 -1.04
CA LYS A 68 -0.52 -9.74 -2.48
C LYS A 68 -1.66 -8.77 -2.78
N LEU A 69 -2.63 -8.63 -1.89
CA LEU A 69 -3.73 -7.69 -2.03
C LEU A 69 -3.28 -6.22 -2.03
N LEU A 70 -2.06 -5.90 -1.61
CA LEU A 70 -1.56 -4.53 -1.61
C LEU A 70 -1.34 -3.99 -3.04
N GLU A 71 -1.73 -2.74 -3.26
CA GLU A 71 -1.37 -1.93 -4.44
C GLU A 71 0.15 -1.77 -4.57
N ARG A 72 0.63 -1.69 -5.81
CA ARG A 72 2.06 -1.69 -6.11
C ARG A 72 2.38 -0.89 -7.37
N PRO A 73 3.47 -0.09 -7.37
CA PRO A 73 4.36 0.19 -6.23
C PRO A 73 3.77 1.25 -5.28
N ILE A 74 4.06 1.16 -3.97
CA ILE A 74 3.77 2.22 -2.99
C ILE A 74 5.10 2.85 -2.60
N VAL A 75 5.18 4.17 -2.63
CA VAL A 75 6.37 4.94 -2.28
C VAL A 75 6.03 5.88 -1.15
N ILE A 76 6.82 5.86 -0.08
CA ILE A 76 6.61 6.71 1.10
C ILE A 76 7.87 7.52 1.33
N LYS A 77 7.69 8.84 1.46
CA LYS A 77 8.76 9.82 1.71
C LYS A 77 8.34 10.70 2.88
N GLY A 78 8.89 10.41 4.06
CA GLY A 78 8.53 11.09 5.30
C GLY A 78 7.05 10.89 5.64
N LYS A 79 6.28 11.98 5.66
CA LYS A 79 4.84 11.97 5.99
C LYS A 79 3.91 11.86 4.78
N LYS A 80 4.46 11.66 3.57
CA LYS A 80 3.68 11.55 2.33
C LYS A 80 3.93 10.20 1.68
N GLY A 81 2.86 9.51 1.33
CA GLY A 81 2.87 8.31 0.52
C GLY A 81 2.23 8.57 -0.84
N ILE A 82 2.64 7.81 -1.86
CA ILE A 82 1.95 7.78 -3.15
C ILE A 82 1.93 6.38 -3.75
N ILE A 83 0.81 6.05 -4.40
CA ILE A 83 0.70 4.86 -5.24
C ILE A 83 1.32 5.20 -6.59
N GLY A 84 2.43 4.52 -6.92
CA GLY A 84 3.19 4.70 -8.15
C GLY A 84 2.57 4.02 -9.38
N ARG A 85 1.25 3.85 -9.39
CA ARG A 85 0.47 3.58 -10.59
C ARG A 85 -0.49 4.74 -10.84
N PRO A 86 -0.37 5.44 -11.98
CA PRO A 86 0.69 5.36 -12.99
C PRO A 86 2.08 5.77 -12.44
N PRO A 87 3.19 5.35 -13.07
CA PRO A 87 4.55 5.70 -12.62
C PRO A 87 4.80 7.22 -12.54
N GLU A 88 4.03 8.01 -13.30
CA GLU A 88 4.01 9.47 -13.25
C GLU A 88 3.65 10.01 -11.87
N ASN A 89 2.84 9.28 -11.08
CA ASN A 89 2.49 9.71 -9.73
C ASN A 89 3.71 9.71 -8.79
N VAL A 90 4.71 8.83 -9.00
CA VAL A 90 5.93 8.85 -8.19
C VAL A 90 6.70 10.16 -8.37
N LEU A 91 6.55 10.82 -9.52
CA LEU A 91 7.14 12.15 -9.78
C LEU A 91 6.53 13.24 -8.90
N LYS A 92 5.29 13.09 -8.40
CA LYS A 92 4.69 14.05 -7.45
C LYS A 92 5.34 14.00 -6.07
N LEU A 93 6.10 12.96 -5.76
CA LEU A 93 6.80 12.78 -4.49
C LEU A 93 8.25 13.31 -4.53
N LEU A 94 8.75 13.70 -5.70
CA LEU A 94 10.09 14.27 -5.87
C LEU A 94 10.17 15.68 -5.29
#